data_AF-A0A812IW90-F1
#
_entry.id   AF-A0A812IW90-F1
#
_cell.length_a   1.000
_cell.length_b   1.000
_cell.length_c   1.000
_cell.angle_alpha   90.00
_cell.angle_beta   90.00
_cell.angle_gamma   90.00
#
_symmetry.space_group_name_H-M   'P 1'
#
loop_
_entity.id
_entity.type
_entity.pdbx_description
1 polymer ?
#
loop_
_entity_poly.entity_id
_entity_poly.type
_entity_poly.pdbx_seq_one_letter_code
_entity_poly.pdbx_strand_id
1 'polypeptide(L)'
;MFRTANAGSTVFFAQTKFFDIATGAFKKWLKHHGLPEFLKDEFPKFLNQQWPQHLKSLDEYPRFTFADVQRLKKFLGEDWVIHHEDHHPQKVMIFCPRLYFQGACRTWSDAQLFQPLSGSAEYWKYQVQRLAPAHILKAYPWGFQKASCLPSGFVFLKAKKEYLMGRTLISHFKAYHSKLLKACANALLMMLRHCWPQHSGQQSIPQTWKHIHEFFGSIDSVDDYQPVVCNDDLVGFFNSIPQDRLLSATQALVQDWIHQKGDGPITVNMDVGLSLAERTFRGKFYHRPKNSVVLYPIHLIDIIEFSFRSCIFSALGAVWKQIRGTGIGNQVSPVISEIAIAHIELTWSRIYNTWLHQPVYPTLRVRQFAFENVGLEISRCVDHSLCVATRS
;
A
#
# COMPACT_ATOMS: atom_id res chain seq x y z
N MET A 1 17.25 -4.47 -31.17
CA MET A 1 18.12 -3.68 -30.26
C MET A 1 17.23 -2.69 -29.51
N PHE A 2 16.82 -2.99 -28.28
CA PHE A 2 16.00 -2.08 -27.46
C PHE A 2 16.92 -1.00 -26.87
N ARG A 3 16.94 0.20 -27.45
CA ARG A 3 17.58 1.35 -26.79
C ARG A 3 16.69 1.75 -25.63
N THR A 4 17.14 1.53 -24.40
CA THR A 4 16.47 2.01 -23.19
C THR A 4 16.56 3.54 -23.13
N ALA A 5 15.42 4.21 -23.08
CA ALA A 5 15.35 5.66 -22.92
C ALA A 5 14.55 5.99 -21.66
N ASN A 6 15.13 6.77 -20.74
CA ASN A 6 14.44 7.28 -19.56
C ASN A 6 13.71 8.57 -19.96
N ALA A 7 12.39 8.52 -20.08
CA ALA A 7 11.52 9.68 -20.38
C ALA A 7 11.71 10.85 -19.41
N GLY A 8 12.05 10.57 -18.15
CA GLY A 8 12.33 11.59 -17.14
C GLY A 8 13.60 12.39 -17.40
N SER A 9 14.55 11.84 -18.16
CA SER A 9 15.78 12.53 -18.57
C SER A 9 15.88 12.79 -20.07
N THR A 10 14.92 12.32 -20.86
CA THR A 10 14.90 12.50 -22.31
C THR A 10 13.82 13.43 -22.82
N VAL A 11 12.73 13.69 -22.08
CA VAL A 11 11.64 14.57 -22.53
C VAL A 11 11.53 15.79 -21.62
N PHE A 12 11.83 16.96 -22.17
CA PHE A 12 11.77 18.24 -21.45
C PHE A 12 10.55 19.06 -21.87
N PHE A 13 9.97 19.81 -20.93
CA PHE A 13 8.90 20.74 -21.24
C PHE A 13 9.45 21.93 -22.04
N ALA A 14 8.57 22.59 -22.82
CA ALA A 14 8.87 23.90 -23.37
C ALA A 14 9.20 24.90 -22.24
N GLN A 15 10.06 25.88 -22.53
CA GLN A 15 10.59 26.84 -21.55
C GLN A 15 9.51 27.41 -20.63
N THR A 16 8.45 27.99 -21.21
CA THR A 16 7.35 28.61 -20.45
C THR A 16 6.72 27.64 -19.45
N LYS A 17 6.38 26.42 -19.91
CA LYS A 17 5.76 25.41 -19.07
C LYS A 17 6.70 24.89 -17.98
N PHE A 18 7.99 24.73 -18.29
CA PHE A 18 9.00 24.39 -17.30
C PHE A 18 9.12 25.47 -16.22
N PHE A 19 9.20 26.74 -16.63
CA PHE A 19 9.36 27.89 -15.74
C PHE A 19 8.16 28.02 -14.79
N ASP A 20 6.94 27.84 -15.29
CA ASP A 20 5.72 27.90 -14.49
C ASP A 20 5.70 26.80 -13.42
N ILE A 21 5.99 25.55 -13.80
CA ILE A 21 5.99 24.40 -12.89
C ILE A 21 7.09 24.57 -11.83
N ALA A 22 8.32 24.89 -12.27
CA ALA A 22 9.47 25.05 -11.38
C ALA A 22 9.24 26.19 -10.38
N THR A 23 8.78 27.35 -10.85
CA THR A 23 8.49 28.51 -10.01
C THR A 23 7.36 28.20 -9.01
N GLY A 24 6.31 27.52 -9.45
CA GLY A 24 5.21 27.09 -8.58
C GLY A 24 5.66 26.10 -7.50
N ALA A 25 6.50 25.12 -7.86
CA ALA A 25 7.07 24.17 -6.91
C ALA A 25 8.00 24.86 -5.91
N PHE A 26 8.88 25.75 -6.38
CA PHE A 26 9.80 26.51 -5.53
C PHE A 26 9.07 27.40 -4.53
N LYS A 27 8.02 28.12 -4.96
CA LYS A 27 7.17 28.92 -4.06
C LYS A 27 6.52 28.08 -2.95
N LYS A 28 6.06 26.87 -3.27
CA LYS A 28 5.51 25.94 -2.28
C LYS A 28 6.58 25.46 -1.30
N TRP A 29 7.77 25.14 -1.80
CA TRP A 29 8.90 24.70 -1.00
C TRP A 29 9.37 25.81 -0.03
N LEU A 30 9.55 27.05 -0.51
CA LEU A 30 9.86 28.20 0.34
C LEU A 30 8.84 28.38 1.47
N LYS A 31 7.54 28.35 1.13
CA LYS A 31 6.45 28.48 2.11
C LYS A 31 6.48 27.35 3.12
N HIS A 32 6.73 26.11 2.68
CA HIS A 32 6.76 24.94 3.55
C HIS A 32 7.91 25.02 4.57
N HIS A 33 9.05 25.58 4.17
CA HIS A 33 10.26 25.66 5.01
C HIS A 33 10.48 27.03 5.67
N GLY A 34 9.57 27.99 5.51
CA GLY A 34 9.69 29.33 6.11
C GLY A 34 10.89 30.14 5.60
N LEU A 35 11.27 29.95 4.34
CA LEU A 35 12.45 30.58 3.74
C LEU A 35 12.18 32.02 3.23
N PRO A 36 13.23 32.85 3.05
CA PRO A 36 13.08 34.25 2.69
C PRO A 36 12.31 34.50 1.39
N GLU A 37 11.43 35.50 1.41
CA GLU A 37 10.52 35.83 0.31
C GLU A 37 11.25 36.34 -0.94
N PHE A 38 12.39 37.03 -0.78
CA PHE A 38 13.18 37.58 -1.90
C PHE A 38 13.68 36.51 -2.88
N LEU A 39 13.83 35.26 -2.42
CA LEU A 39 14.23 34.13 -3.26
C LEU A 39 13.21 33.86 -4.38
N LYS A 40 11.94 34.28 -4.20
CA LYS A 40 10.89 34.18 -5.22
C LYS A 40 11.22 34.96 -6.49
N ASP A 41 11.97 36.05 -6.35
CA ASP A 41 12.35 36.92 -7.46
C ASP A 41 13.74 36.55 -8.03
N GLU A 42 14.60 35.93 -7.22
CA GLU A 42 15.90 35.43 -7.69
C GLU A 42 15.78 34.12 -8.47
N PHE A 43 14.86 33.24 -8.09
CA PHE A 43 14.72 31.94 -8.74
C PHE A 43 14.38 32.03 -10.24
N PRO A 44 13.46 32.91 -10.71
CA PRO A 44 13.26 33.13 -12.14
C PRO A 44 14.51 33.64 -12.86
N LYS A 45 15.35 34.46 -12.21
CA LYS A 45 16.61 34.93 -12.78
C LYS A 45 17.59 33.77 -12.93
N PHE A 46 17.70 32.92 -11.92
CA PHE A 46 18.48 31.69 -11.98
C PHE A 46 18.00 30.78 -13.13
N LEU A 47 16.70 30.53 -13.26
CA LEU A 47 16.16 29.72 -14.36
C LEU A 47 16.50 30.29 -15.75
N ASN A 48 16.42 31.62 -15.91
CA ASN A 48 16.83 32.29 -17.15
C ASN A 48 18.32 32.12 -17.46
N GLN A 49 19.18 32.08 -16.44
CA GLN A 49 20.63 31.83 -16.61
C GLN A 49 20.94 30.37 -16.94
N GLN A 50 20.19 29.42 -16.37
CA GLN A 50 20.39 27.99 -16.57
C GLN A 50 19.80 27.49 -17.90
N TRP A 51 18.74 28.12 -18.41
CA TRP A 51 18.06 27.66 -19.61
C TRP A 51 18.96 27.59 -20.87
N PRO A 52 19.80 28.60 -21.19
CA PRO A 52 20.76 28.48 -22.28
C PRO A 52 21.76 27.33 -22.11
N GLN A 53 22.20 27.07 -20.87
CA GLN A 53 23.10 25.95 -20.57
C GLN A 53 22.41 24.60 -20.79
N HIS A 54 21.12 24.52 -20.40
CA HIS A 54 20.29 23.36 -20.69
C HIS A 54 20.15 23.12 -22.21
N LEU A 55 19.86 24.16 -23.00
CA LEU A 55 19.76 24.04 -24.45
C LEU A 55 21.08 23.56 -25.08
N LYS A 56 22.22 24.15 -24.67
CA LYS A 56 23.55 23.71 -25.13
C LYS A 56 23.83 22.24 -24.76
N SER A 57 23.44 21.82 -23.56
CA SER A 57 23.57 20.42 -23.13
C SER A 57 22.71 19.47 -23.98
N LEU A 58 21.53 19.91 -24.43
CA LEU A 58 20.69 19.12 -25.34
C LEU A 58 21.29 18.99 -26.74
N ASP A 59 22.02 20.01 -27.21
CA ASP A 59 22.75 19.95 -28.48
C ASP A 59 23.92 18.96 -28.42
N GLU A 60 24.67 18.96 -27.31
CA GLU A 60 25.81 18.04 -27.07
C GLU A 60 25.36 16.60 -26.80
N TYR A 61 24.21 16.42 -26.13
CA TYR A 61 23.66 15.12 -25.78
C TYR A 61 22.21 15.00 -26.26
N PRO A 62 21.98 14.75 -27.55
CA PRO A 62 20.64 14.70 -28.13
C PRO A 62 19.69 13.80 -27.34
N ARG A 63 18.50 14.32 -27.06
CA ARG A 63 17.41 13.63 -26.35
C ARG A 63 16.15 13.59 -27.20
N PHE A 64 15.21 12.73 -26.84
CA PHE A 64 13.92 12.63 -27.54
C PHE A 64 13.04 13.85 -27.26
N THR A 65 12.80 14.66 -28.28
CA THR A 65 11.89 15.80 -28.18
C THR A 65 10.43 15.35 -28.15
N PHE A 66 9.51 16.24 -27.76
CA PHE A 66 8.07 16.00 -27.92
C PHE A 66 7.71 15.69 -29.38
N ALA A 67 8.36 16.34 -30.35
CA ALA A 67 8.16 16.08 -31.77
C ALA A 67 8.59 14.66 -32.15
N ASP A 68 9.69 14.15 -31.58
CA ASP A 68 10.11 12.76 -31.78
C ASP A 68 9.08 11.77 -31.24
N VAL A 69 8.52 12.05 -30.06
CA VAL A 69 7.43 11.24 -29.48
C VAL A 69 6.18 11.27 -30.36
N GLN A 70 5.79 12.44 -30.89
CA GLN A 70 4.63 12.52 -31.80
C GLN A 70 4.88 11.80 -33.12
N ARG A 71 6.09 11.92 -33.70
CA ARG A 71 6.49 11.18 -34.90
C ARG A 71 6.47 9.68 -34.65
N LEU A 72 7.01 9.23 -33.53
CA LEU A 72 7.00 7.83 -33.13
C LEU A 72 5.57 7.30 -32.93
N LYS A 73 4.69 8.07 -32.27
CA LYS A 73 3.27 7.72 -32.14
C LYS A 73 2.59 7.59 -33.49
N LYS A 74 2.81 8.54 -34.40
CA LYS A 74 2.26 8.50 -35.76
C LYS A 74 2.79 7.30 -36.55
N PHE A 75 4.08 6.99 -36.40
CA PHE A 75 4.73 5.85 -37.06
C PHE A 75 4.22 4.50 -36.55
N LEU A 76 4.11 4.35 -35.24
CA LEU A 76 3.61 3.12 -34.63
C LEU A 76 2.11 2.93 -34.91
N GLY A 77 1.34 4.02 -34.97
CA GLY A 77 -0.11 3.94 -35.10
C GLY A 77 -0.79 3.54 -33.79
N GLU A 78 -2.07 3.15 -33.87
CA GLU A 78 -2.90 2.81 -32.70
C GLU A 78 -2.76 1.36 -32.24
N ASP A 79 -2.13 0.51 -33.06
CA ASP A 79 -2.09 -0.93 -32.80
C ASP A 79 -1.08 -1.30 -31.71
N TRP A 80 -0.07 -0.48 -31.42
CA TRP A 80 0.98 -0.80 -30.45
C TRP A 80 0.61 -0.45 -29.01
N VAL A 81 1.05 -1.30 -28.08
CA VAL A 81 0.89 -1.02 -26.65
C VAL A 81 2.11 -0.25 -26.14
N ILE A 82 1.94 1.05 -25.92
CA ILE A 82 2.97 1.92 -25.36
C ILE A 82 2.67 2.15 -23.89
N HIS A 83 3.53 1.63 -23.02
CA HIS A 83 3.36 1.69 -21.57
C HIS A 83 4.72 1.80 -20.88
N HIS A 84 4.78 2.13 -19.60
CA HIS A 84 6.04 2.08 -18.84
C HIS A 84 6.33 0.69 -18.26
N GLU A 85 7.58 0.43 -17.90
CA GLU A 85 7.95 -0.81 -17.18
C GLU A 85 7.44 -0.79 -15.74
N ASP A 86 7.08 -1.96 -15.20
CA ASP A 86 6.66 -2.11 -13.80
C ASP A 86 7.70 -1.49 -12.85
N HIS A 87 7.23 -0.69 -11.88
CA HIS A 87 8.06 0.11 -10.96
C HIS A 87 8.97 1.19 -11.59
N HIS A 88 8.98 1.36 -12.90
CA HIS A 88 9.82 2.35 -13.59
C HIS A 88 8.96 3.28 -14.47
N PRO A 89 8.18 4.21 -13.87
CA PRO A 89 7.25 5.09 -14.60
C PRO A 89 7.91 5.99 -15.65
N GLN A 90 9.22 6.19 -15.52
CA GLN A 90 10.01 6.98 -16.44
C GLN A 90 10.56 6.17 -17.61
N LYS A 91 10.49 4.83 -17.61
CA LYS A 91 11.02 3.99 -18.68
C LYS A 91 9.91 3.66 -19.67
N VAL A 92 9.99 4.17 -20.90
CA VAL A 92 9.00 3.87 -21.95
C VAL A 92 9.28 2.50 -22.56
N MET A 93 8.25 1.68 -22.66
CA MET A 93 8.26 0.37 -23.29
C MET A 93 7.23 0.35 -24.42
N ILE A 94 7.61 -0.26 -25.53
CA ILE A 94 6.72 -0.52 -26.66
C ILE A 94 6.57 -2.04 -26.75
N PHE A 95 5.39 -2.54 -26.46
CA PHE A 95 5.10 -3.97 -26.48
C PHE A 95 4.43 -4.38 -27.78
N CYS A 96 4.84 -5.54 -28.30
CA CYS A 96 4.04 -6.24 -29.31
C CYS A 96 2.63 -6.48 -28.73
N PRO A 97 1.54 -6.11 -29.44
CA PRO A 97 0.18 -6.23 -28.91
C PRO A 97 -0.22 -7.65 -28.57
N ARG A 98 0.23 -8.62 -29.39
CA ARG A 98 0.00 -10.05 -29.15
C ARG A 98 0.68 -10.52 -27.87
N LEU A 99 1.94 -10.14 -27.67
CA LEU A 99 2.68 -10.47 -26.44
C LEU A 99 2.01 -9.82 -25.23
N TYR A 100 1.64 -8.54 -25.34
CA TYR A 100 0.98 -7.83 -24.25
C TYR A 100 -0.35 -8.46 -23.87
N PHE A 101 -1.19 -8.74 -24.86
CA PHE A 101 -2.49 -9.38 -24.68
C PHE A 101 -2.33 -10.78 -24.05
N GLN A 102 -1.42 -11.61 -24.55
CA GLN A 102 -1.15 -12.92 -23.97
C GLN A 102 -0.70 -12.83 -22.51
N GLY A 103 0.23 -11.91 -22.19
CA GLY A 103 0.68 -11.69 -20.82
C GLY A 103 -0.43 -11.19 -19.90
N ALA A 104 -1.30 -10.31 -20.40
CA ALA A 104 -2.46 -9.83 -19.67
C ALA A 104 -3.49 -10.94 -19.43
N CYS A 105 -3.82 -11.75 -20.45
CA CYS A 105 -4.70 -12.91 -20.32
C CYS A 105 -4.18 -13.89 -19.27
N ARG A 106 -2.89 -14.25 -19.31
CA ARG A 106 -2.27 -15.12 -18.30
C ARG A 106 -2.38 -14.56 -16.90
N THR A 107 -2.19 -13.25 -16.75
CA THR A 107 -2.26 -12.56 -15.46
C THR A 107 -3.67 -12.60 -14.87
N TRP A 108 -4.71 -12.33 -15.67
CA TRP A 108 -6.10 -12.35 -15.18
C TRP A 108 -6.68 -13.76 -15.04
N SER A 109 -6.11 -14.75 -15.73
CA SER A 109 -6.55 -16.14 -15.65
C SER A 109 -6.07 -16.88 -14.40
N ASP A 110 -5.42 -16.19 -13.46
CA ASP A 110 -5.06 -16.76 -12.16
C ASP A 110 -6.32 -17.06 -11.34
N ALA A 111 -6.75 -18.32 -11.38
CA ALA A 111 -7.94 -18.81 -10.70
C ALA A 111 -7.85 -18.77 -9.17
N GLN A 112 -6.66 -18.56 -8.59
CA GLN A 112 -6.51 -18.36 -7.15
C GLN A 112 -6.87 -16.94 -6.71
N LEU A 113 -6.81 -15.98 -7.65
CA LEU A 113 -7.00 -14.56 -7.36
C LEU A 113 -8.28 -14.00 -7.98
N PHE A 114 -8.62 -14.45 -9.20
CA PHE A 114 -9.70 -13.87 -9.99
C PHE A 114 -10.69 -14.93 -10.46
N GLN A 115 -11.95 -14.51 -10.48
CA GLN A 115 -13.05 -15.25 -11.05
C GLN A 115 -13.66 -14.43 -12.18
N PRO A 116 -13.72 -14.94 -13.43
CA PRO A 116 -14.45 -14.28 -14.49
C PRO A 116 -15.96 -14.30 -14.19
N LEU A 117 -16.62 -13.19 -14.48
CA LEU A 117 -18.05 -13.04 -14.29
C LEU A 117 -18.75 -12.86 -15.64
N SER A 118 -19.86 -13.57 -15.83
CA SER A 118 -20.71 -13.42 -17.01
C SER A 118 -21.56 -12.15 -16.93
N GLY A 119 -21.76 -11.48 -18.06
CA GLY A 119 -22.56 -10.25 -18.16
C GLY A 119 -21.73 -8.99 -18.40
N SER A 120 -22.41 -7.88 -18.69
CA SER A 120 -21.75 -6.61 -19.02
C SER A 120 -21.23 -5.86 -17.79
N ALA A 121 -20.36 -4.88 -18.02
CA ALA A 121 -19.88 -3.99 -16.97
C ALA A 121 -21.03 -3.18 -16.35
N GLU A 122 -22.04 -2.80 -17.14
CA GLU A 122 -23.24 -2.09 -16.69
C GLU A 122 -24.08 -2.95 -15.75
N TYR A 123 -24.29 -4.22 -16.09
CA TYR A 123 -24.99 -5.17 -15.24
C TYR A 123 -24.29 -5.30 -13.89
N TRP A 124 -22.97 -5.54 -13.89
CA TRP A 124 -22.21 -5.71 -12.65
C TRP A 124 -22.05 -4.42 -11.84
N LYS A 125 -22.01 -3.25 -12.49
CA LYS A 125 -22.12 -1.96 -11.81
C LYS A 125 -23.42 -1.89 -11.00
N TYR A 126 -24.55 -2.28 -11.58
CA TYR A 126 -25.83 -2.31 -10.87
C TYR A 126 -25.85 -3.35 -9.73
N GLN A 127 -25.28 -4.54 -9.96
CA GLN A 127 -25.17 -5.55 -8.90
C GLN A 127 -24.33 -5.06 -7.71
N VAL A 128 -23.20 -4.40 -7.96
CA VAL A 128 -22.36 -3.80 -6.90
C VAL A 128 -23.16 -2.80 -6.06
N GLN A 129 -24.04 -2.01 -6.67
CA GLN A 129 -24.90 -1.08 -5.94
C GLN A 129 -25.89 -1.80 -5.02
N ARG A 130 -26.41 -2.96 -5.45
CA ARG A 130 -27.33 -3.79 -4.67
C ARG A 130 -26.66 -4.59 -3.56
N LEU A 131 -25.35 -4.83 -3.64
CA LEU A 131 -24.59 -5.52 -2.59
C LEU A 131 -24.41 -4.67 -1.33
N ALA A 132 -24.61 -3.35 -1.41
CA ALA A 132 -24.43 -2.45 -0.28
C ALA A 132 -25.51 -2.71 0.80
N PRO A 133 -25.13 -2.97 2.06
CA PRO A 133 -26.10 -3.22 3.12
C PRO A 133 -27.03 -2.01 3.34
N ALA A 134 -28.32 -2.26 3.54
CA ALA A 134 -29.33 -1.20 3.61
C ALA A 134 -29.08 -0.22 4.77
N HIS A 135 -28.62 -0.71 5.93
CA HIS A 135 -28.29 0.15 7.08
C HIS A 135 -27.05 1.01 6.82
N ILE A 136 -26.06 0.49 6.10
CA ILE A 136 -24.87 1.25 5.69
C ILE A 136 -25.25 2.33 4.67
N LEU A 137 -26.09 2.00 3.68
CA LEU A 137 -26.63 2.98 2.72
C LEU A 137 -27.39 4.12 3.42
N LYS A 138 -28.22 3.77 4.42
CA LYS A 138 -28.98 4.74 5.21
C LYS A 138 -28.07 5.60 6.10
N ALA A 139 -27.06 4.99 6.72
CA ALA A 139 -26.15 5.70 7.63
C ALA A 139 -25.16 6.61 6.88
N TYR A 140 -24.73 6.22 5.68
CA TYR A 140 -23.64 6.88 4.96
C TYR A 140 -23.97 7.21 3.50
N PRO A 141 -25.09 7.90 3.20
CA PRO A 141 -25.46 8.22 1.82
C PRO A 141 -24.39 9.05 1.07
N TRP A 142 -23.62 9.85 1.80
CA TRP A 142 -22.49 10.64 1.27
C TRP A 142 -21.33 9.78 0.72
N GLY A 143 -21.22 8.54 1.18
CA GLY A 143 -20.15 7.60 0.83
C GLY A 143 -20.33 6.94 -0.53
N PHE A 144 -21.52 7.05 -1.12
CA PHE A 144 -21.92 6.35 -2.33
C PHE A 144 -22.13 7.32 -3.51
N GLN A 145 -21.53 7.02 -4.66
CA GLN A 145 -21.55 7.86 -5.86
C GLN A 145 -22.61 7.40 -6.84
N LYS A 146 -23.59 8.26 -7.16
CA LYS A 146 -24.65 7.94 -8.14
C LYS A 146 -24.09 7.74 -9.55
N ALA A 147 -23.22 8.65 -10.00
CA ALA A 147 -22.54 8.58 -11.29
C ALA A 147 -21.23 7.78 -11.19
N SER A 148 -21.32 6.50 -10.78
CA SER A 148 -20.16 5.62 -10.65
C SER A 148 -19.82 4.88 -11.94
N CYS A 149 -18.58 4.42 -12.05
CA CYS A 149 -18.18 3.40 -13.00
C CYS A 149 -17.70 2.14 -12.28
N LEU A 150 -17.67 1.03 -13.00
CA LEU A 150 -16.98 -0.16 -12.52
C LEU A 150 -15.47 0.13 -12.51
N PRO A 151 -14.72 -0.29 -11.48
CA PRO A 151 -13.27 -0.17 -11.47
C PRO A 151 -12.63 -0.80 -12.72
N SER A 152 -11.46 -0.29 -13.13
CA SER A 152 -10.76 -0.74 -14.34
C SER A 152 -9.43 -1.39 -14.00
N GLY A 153 -9.21 -2.62 -14.48
CA GLY A 153 -7.98 -3.38 -14.30
C GLY A 153 -6.95 -3.09 -15.38
N PHE A 154 -5.68 -3.01 -14.97
CA PHE A 154 -4.50 -2.78 -15.81
C PHE A 154 -3.41 -3.81 -15.46
N VAL A 155 -2.58 -4.15 -16.44
CA VAL A 155 -1.46 -5.07 -16.27
C VAL A 155 -0.14 -4.41 -16.63
N PHE A 156 0.83 -4.54 -15.74
CA PHE A 156 2.19 -4.05 -15.94
C PHE A 156 3.08 -5.27 -16.07
N LEU A 157 3.43 -5.64 -17.30
CA LEU A 157 4.23 -6.84 -17.54
C LEU A 157 5.60 -6.74 -16.86
N LYS A 158 6.01 -7.83 -16.23
CA LYS A 158 7.22 -7.89 -15.42
C LYS A 158 8.39 -8.45 -16.22
N ALA A 159 9.50 -7.71 -16.27
CA ALA A 159 10.74 -8.18 -16.89
C ALA A 159 11.24 -9.49 -16.25
N LYS A 160 11.19 -9.59 -14.92
CA LYS A 160 11.56 -10.81 -14.16
C LYS A 160 10.68 -12.04 -14.44
N LYS A 161 9.59 -11.88 -15.19
CA LYS A 161 8.70 -12.96 -15.65
C LYS A 161 8.68 -13.03 -17.17
N GLU A 162 9.74 -12.55 -17.82
CA GLU A 162 9.90 -12.52 -19.28
C GLU A 162 8.73 -11.84 -19.99
N TYR A 163 8.07 -10.90 -19.30
CA TYR A 163 6.85 -10.23 -19.76
C TYR A 163 5.67 -11.18 -20.06
N LEU A 164 5.70 -12.42 -19.58
CA LEU A 164 4.62 -13.39 -19.74
C LEU A 164 3.52 -13.25 -18.68
N MET A 165 3.81 -12.53 -17.60
CA MET A 165 2.87 -12.16 -16.54
C MET A 165 3.21 -10.77 -16.01
N GLY A 166 2.22 -10.12 -15.40
CA GLY A 166 2.38 -8.76 -14.90
C GLY A 166 1.91 -8.53 -13.47
N ARG A 167 2.15 -7.32 -12.99
CA ARG A 167 1.47 -6.77 -11.82
C ARG A 167 0.08 -6.33 -12.23
N THR A 168 -0.92 -6.78 -11.49
CA THR A 168 -2.29 -6.28 -11.58
C THR A 168 -2.43 -4.97 -10.82
N LEU A 169 -3.03 -3.96 -11.44
CA LEU A 169 -3.53 -2.76 -10.77
C LEU A 169 -5.00 -2.59 -11.10
N ILE A 170 -5.79 -2.10 -10.15
CA ILE A 170 -7.21 -1.78 -10.39
C ILE A 170 -7.44 -0.33 -9.98
N SER A 171 -7.91 0.47 -10.91
CA SER A 171 -8.28 1.86 -10.67
C SER A 171 -9.71 1.93 -10.16
N HIS A 172 -9.86 2.38 -8.91
CA HIS A 172 -11.15 2.69 -8.29
C HIS A 172 -11.58 4.14 -8.49
N PHE A 173 -11.04 4.80 -9.52
CA PHE A 173 -11.45 6.16 -9.88
C PHE A 173 -12.95 6.19 -10.18
N LYS A 174 -13.70 7.07 -9.49
CA LYS A 174 -15.18 7.15 -9.56
C LYS A 174 -15.92 5.84 -9.25
N ALA A 175 -15.30 4.91 -8.52
CA ALA A 175 -15.98 3.71 -8.04
C ALA A 175 -17.12 4.05 -7.06
N TYR A 176 -18.14 3.20 -7.02
CA TYR A 176 -19.39 3.44 -6.29
C TYR A 176 -19.21 3.86 -4.83
N HIS A 177 -18.29 3.24 -4.11
CA HIS A 177 -18.17 3.35 -2.65
C HIS A 177 -16.77 3.81 -2.19
N SER A 178 -15.96 4.37 -3.10
CA SER A 178 -14.57 4.76 -2.81
C SER A 178 -14.43 5.85 -1.74
N LYS A 179 -15.41 6.76 -1.62
CA LYS A 179 -15.44 7.78 -0.56
C LYS A 179 -15.64 7.16 0.82
N LEU A 180 -16.56 6.21 0.92
CA LEU A 180 -16.81 5.47 2.15
C LEU A 180 -15.55 4.70 2.59
N LEU A 181 -14.91 3.99 1.66
CA LEU A 181 -13.71 3.21 1.97
C LEU A 181 -12.51 4.07 2.33
N LYS A 182 -12.35 5.25 1.72
CA LYS A 182 -11.32 6.20 2.14
C LYS A 182 -11.55 6.69 3.58
N ALA A 183 -12.79 6.98 3.96
CA ALA A 183 -13.09 7.39 5.33
C ALA A 183 -12.88 6.23 6.32
N CYS A 184 -13.34 5.03 5.95
CA CYS A 184 -13.13 3.81 6.73
C CYS A 184 -11.64 3.53 6.95
N ALA A 185 -10.82 3.72 5.91
CA ALA A 185 -9.38 3.51 6.00
C ALA A 185 -8.73 4.43 7.04
N ASN A 186 -9.09 5.72 7.04
CA ASN A 186 -8.58 6.67 8.03
C ASN A 186 -9.05 6.32 9.45
N ALA A 187 -10.32 5.93 9.62
CA ALA A 187 -10.83 5.52 10.92
C ALA A 187 -10.09 4.29 11.47
N LEU A 188 -9.88 3.27 10.63
CA LEU A 188 -9.12 2.07 10.98
C LEU A 188 -7.66 2.38 11.29
N LEU A 189 -7.02 3.27 10.54
CA LEU A 189 -5.63 3.65 10.80
C LEU A 189 -5.49 4.40 12.12
N MET A 190 -6.48 5.24 12.48
CA MET A 190 -6.55 5.86 13.79
C MET A 190 -6.70 4.80 14.90
N MET A 191 -7.59 3.82 14.72
CA MET A 191 -7.75 2.73 15.69
C MET A 191 -6.45 1.96 15.87
N LEU A 192 -5.81 1.58 14.76
CA LEU A 192 -4.58 0.80 14.74
C LEU A 192 -3.49 1.48 15.56
N ARG A 193 -3.24 2.77 15.33
CA ARG A 193 -2.20 3.52 16.07
C ARG A 193 -2.47 3.68 17.56
N HIS A 194 -3.73 3.66 17.98
CA HIS A 194 -4.08 3.82 19.39
C HIS A 194 -4.11 2.49 20.13
N CYS A 195 -4.70 1.45 19.53
CA CYS A 195 -4.87 0.17 20.18
C CYS A 195 -3.62 -0.69 20.04
N TRP A 196 -2.99 -0.70 18.86
CA TRP A 196 -1.82 -1.53 18.53
C TRP A 196 -0.67 -0.67 17.98
N PRO A 197 -0.07 0.20 18.82
CA PRO A 197 1.07 0.99 18.40
C PRO A 197 2.23 0.06 18.01
N GLN A 198 2.71 0.17 16.76
CA GLN A 198 3.85 -0.59 16.26
C GLN A 198 5.12 0.25 16.25
N HIS A 199 6.26 -0.38 16.54
CA HIS A 199 7.57 0.28 16.54
C HIS A 199 8.23 0.36 15.16
N SER A 200 7.78 -0.33 14.11
CA SER A 200 8.48 -0.30 12.82
C SER A 200 7.57 0.02 11.63
N GLY A 201 6.33 -0.51 11.60
CA GLY A 201 5.39 -0.26 10.49
C GLY A 201 4.74 1.13 10.46
N GLN A 202 4.68 1.82 11.60
CA GLN A 202 3.98 3.10 11.75
C GLN A 202 4.91 4.32 11.77
N GLN A 203 6.22 4.08 11.68
CA GLN A 203 7.25 5.12 11.76
C GLN A 203 7.56 5.72 10.41
N SER A 204 7.94 7.00 10.41
CA SER A 204 8.52 7.63 9.24
C SER A 204 9.93 7.08 8.97
N ILE A 205 10.41 7.22 7.74
CA ILE A 205 11.78 6.81 7.36
C ILE A 205 12.84 7.42 8.30
N PRO A 206 12.81 8.74 8.63
CA PRO A 206 13.76 9.30 9.58
C PRO A 206 13.70 8.69 10.98
N GLN A 207 12.49 8.38 11.48
CA GLN A 207 12.32 7.72 12.79
C GLN A 207 12.88 6.29 12.77
N THR A 208 12.65 5.56 11.67
CA THR A 208 13.18 4.21 11.49
C THR A 208 14.72 4.23 11.52
N TRP A 209 15.34 5.14 10.76
CA TRP A 209 16.80 5.31 10.79
C TRP A 209 17.33 5.69 12.16
N LYS A 210 16.64 6.60 12.87
CA LYS A 210 17.01 6.97 14.22
C LYS A 210 17.05 5.76 15.16
N HIS A 211 16.03 4.90 15.16
CA HIS A 211 16.02 3.71 15.99
C HIS A 211 17.07 2.67 15.59
N ILE A 212 17.33 2.51 14.29
CA ILE A 212 18.42 1.64 13.82
C ILE A 212 19.77 2.14 14.36
N HIS A 213 20.03 3.45 14.29
CA HIS A 213 21.25 4.04 14.84
C HIS A 213 21.35 3.92 16.36
N GLU A 214 20.25 4.14 17.09
CA GLU A 214 20.22 3.95 18.55
C GLU A 214 20.45 2.49 18.94
N PHE A 215 19.88 1.54 18.19
CA PHE A 215 20.12 0.11 18.39
C PHE A 215 21.61 -0.23 18.21
N PHE A 216 22.23 0.16 17.10
CA PHE A 216 23.66 -0.10 16.88
C PHE A 216 24.56 0.65 17.87
N GLY A 217 24.16 1.85 18.32
CA GLY A 217 24.87 2.61 19.36
C GLY A 217 24.78 2.00 20.76
N SER A 218 23.82 1.10 21.00
CA SER A 218 23.65 0.38 22.27
C SER A 218 24.46 -0.91 22.37
N ILE A 219 25.17 -1.30 21.31
CA ILE A 219 25.98 -2.51 21.26
C ILE A 219 27.42 -2.14 21.65
N ASP A 220 27.84 -2.56 22.85
CA ASP A 220 29.14 -2.19 23.46
C ASP A 220 30.38 -2.72 22.71
N SER A 221 30.23 -3.76 21.88
CA SER A 221 31.28 -4.41 21.12
C SER A 221 30.70 -4.95 19.81
N VAL A 222 31.04 -4.32 18.68
CA VAL A 222 30.64 -4.76 17.33
C VAL A 222 31.39 -6.04 16.91
N ASP A 223 32.52 -6.33 17.56
CA ASP A 223 33.37 -7.47 17.21
C ASP A 223 32.85 -8.82 17.74
N ASP A 224 32.06 -8.82 18.83
CA ASP A 224 31.47 -10.03 19.41
C ASP A 224 30.10 -10.40 18.79
N TYR A 225 29.45 -9.46 18.12
CA TYR A 225 28.17 -9.68 17.45
C TYR A 225 28.38 -9.70 15.94
N GLN A 226 28.22 -10.87 15.32
CA GLN A 226 28.10 -11.00 13.87
C GLN A 226 26.61 -10.87 13.50
N PRO A 227 26.08 -9.67 13.18
CA PRO A 227 24.67 -9.52 12.85
C PRO A 227 24.36 -10.29 11.57
N VAL A 228 23.52 -11.31 11.70
CA VAL A 228 22.96 -12.01 10.53
C VAL A 228 21.77 -11.20 10.03
N VAL A 229 21.89 -10.69 8.81
CA VAL A 229 20.79 -9.98 8.15
C VAL A 229 19.87 -11.01 7.49
N CYS A 230 18.68 -11.20 8.07
CA CYS A 230 17.59 -11.92 7.45
C CYS A 230 16.68 -10.92 6.73
N ASN A 231 16.67 -10.94 5.40
CA ASN A 231 15.79 -10.10 4.59
C ASN A 231 14.72 -10.97 3.93
N ASP A 232 13.50 -10.92 4.47
CA ASP A 232 12.34 -11.65 3.96
C ASP A 232 11.37 -10.72 3.23
N ASP A 233 10.80 -11.20 2.12
CA ASP A 233 9.76 -10.51 1.35
C ASP A 233 8.45 -11.31 1.35
N LEU A 234 7.33 -10.61 1.57
CA LEU A 234 6.00 -11.21 1.53
C LEU A 234 5.49 -11.24 0.08
N VAL A 235 5.65 -12.41 -0.55
CA VAL A 235 5.18 -12.62 -1.92
C VAL A 235 3.68 -12.37 -2.02
N GLY A 236 3.32 -11.38 -2.85
CA GLY A 236 1.93 -11.09 -3.17
C GLY A 236 1.10 -10.62 -1.97
N PHE A 237 1.71 -9.90 -1.01
CA PHE A 237 1.10 -9.44 0.25
C PHE A 237 -0.40 -9.08 0.19
N PHE A 238 -0.83 -8.25 -0.77
CA PHE A 238 -2.23 -7.84 -0.91
C PHE A 238 -3.18 -8.95 -1.40
N ASN A 239 -2.63 -9.96 -2.06
CA ASN A 239 -3.34 -11.01 -2.79
C ASN A 239 -3.27 -12.38 -2.09
N SER A 240 -2.28 -12.60 -1.22
CA SER A 240 -2.00 -13.90 -0.62
C SER A 240 -2.78 -14.16 0.66
N ILE A 241 -3.14 -13.12 1.42
CA ILE A 241 -3.85 -13.27 2.70
C ILE A 241 -5.33 -13.61 2.44
N PRO A 242 -5.87 -14.71 2.98
CA PRO A 242 -7.30 -15.02 2.92
C PRO A 242 -8.19 -13.90 3.50
N GLN A 243 -9.37 -13.68 2.90
CA GLN A 243 -10.27 -12.59 3.28
C GLN A 243 -10.84 -12.73 4.69
N ASP A 244 -11.10 -13.97 5.13
CA ASP A 244 -11.49 -14.32 6.49
C ASP A 244 -10.42 -13.89 7.50
N ARG A 245 -9.14 -14.18 7.25
CA ARG A 245 -8.03 -13.75 8.13
C ARG A 245 -7.92 -12.23 8.21
N LEU A 246 -8.08 -11.53 7.10
CA LEU A 246 -8.11 -10.06 7.06
C LEU A 246 -9.29 -9.51 7.88
N LEU A 247 -10.45 -10.13 7.75
CA LEU A 247 -11.67 -9.74 8.46
C LEU A 247 -11.53 -9.99 9.97
N SER A 248 -11.05 -11.16 10.38
CA SER A 248 -10.84 -11.49 11.80
C SER A 248 -9.85 -10.56 12.49
N ALA A 249 -8.72 -10.22 11.83
CA ALA A 249 -7.78 -9.26 12.37
C ALA A 249 -8.41 -7.86 12.51
N THR A 250 -9.21 -7.44 11.53
CA THR A 250 -9.93 -6.16 11.59
C THR A 250 -11.00 -6.14 12.69
N GLN A 251 -11.72 -7.25 12.86
CA GLN A 251 -12.68 -7.43 13.95
C GLN A 251 -11.98 -7.31 15.30
N ALA A 252 -10.85 -7.97 15.50
CA ALA A 252 -10.08 -7.87 16.74
C ALA A 252 -9.69 -6.41 17.05
N LEU A 253 -9.21 -5.65 16.06
CA LEU A 253 -8.87 -4.24 16.26
C LEU A 253 -10.09 -3.39 16.65
N VAL A 254 -11.20 -3.56 15.95
CA VAL A 254 -12.43 -2.79 16.21
C VAL A 254 -12.97 -3.12 17.61
N GLN A 255 -12.90 -4.39 18.04
CA GLN A 255 -13.29 -4.79 19.38
C GLN A 255 -12.38 -4.20 20.45
N ASP A 256 -11.06 -4.24 20.27
CA ASP A 256 -10.11 -3.60 21.19
C ASP A 256 -10.37 -2.10 21.30
N TRP A 257 -10.69 -1.43 20.19
CA TRP A 257 -11.08 -0.02 20.19
C TRP A 257 -12.37 0.22 20.99
N ILE A 258 -13.42 -0.56 20.72
CA ILE A 258 -14.70 -0.42 21.43
C ILE A 258 -14.51 -0.70 22.93
N HIS A 259 -13.69 -1.68 23.30
CA HIS A 259 -13.40 -1.98 24.69
C HIS A 259 -12.67 -0.81 25.39
N GLN A 260 -11.67 -0.21 24.75
CA GLN A 260 -10.87 0.87 25.34
C GLN A 260 -11.53 2.25 25.27
N LYS A 261 -12.32 2.52 24.23
CA LYS A 261 -12.83 3.86 23.87
C LYS A 261 -14.34 3.88 23.62
N GLY A 262 -15.08 2.79 23.80
CA GLY A 262 -16.51 2.72 23.54
C GLY A 262 -16.88 2.76 22.05
N ASP A 263 -18.18 2.64 21.77
CA ASP A 263 -18.78 2.56 20.44
C ASP A 263 -19.14 3.93 19.81
N GLY A 264 -18.64 5.01 20.42
CA GLY A 264 -18.92 6.37 20.00
C GLY A 264 -18.47 6.70 18.57
N PRO A 265 -19.01 7.77 17.97
CA PRO A 265 -18.72 8.16 16.60
C PRO A 265 -17.26 8.58 16.41
N ILE A 266 -16.75 8.35 15.20
CA ILE A 266 -15.45 8.82 14.72
C ILE A 266 -15.67 9.82 13.60
N THR A 267 -15.18 11.05 13.77
CA THR A 267 -15.17 12.05 12.70
C THR A 267 -13.88 11.95 11.89
N VAL A 268 -14.01 11.93 10.57
CA VAL A 268 -12.91 11.86 9.61
C VAL A 268 -12.98 13.04 8.65
N ASN A 269 -11.95 13.88 8.59
CA ASN A 269 -11.76 14.88 7.56
C ASN A 269 -11.19 14.24 6.28
N MET A 270 -11.85 14.49 5.16
CA MET A 270 -11.56 13.92 3.85
C MET A 270 -10.59 14.76 2.99
N ASP A 271 -10.15 15.91 3.50
CA ASP A 271 -9.20 16.83 2.84
C ASP A 271 -7.85 16.17 2.52
N VAL A 272 -7.30 16.54 1.38
CA VAL A 272 -5.99 16.06 0.90
C VAL A 272 -4.90 16.94 1.49
N GLY A 273 -3.87 16.32 2.11
CA GLY A 273 -2.69 17.02 2.63
C GLY A 273 -2.60 17.14 4.15
N LEU A 274 -3.67 16.81 4.88
CA LEU A 274 -3.65 16.74 6.34
C LEU A 274 -2.90 15.48 6.82
N SER A 275 -2.23 15.54 7.96
CA SER A 275 -1.73 14.35 8.66
C SER A 275 -2.88 13.52 9.24
N LEU A 276 -2.63 12.28 9.66
CA LEU A 276 -3.70 11.44 10.21
C LEU A 276 -4.32 12.05 11.48
N ALA A 277 -3.51 12.62 12.38
CA ALA A 277 -3.99 13.26 13.61
C ALA A 277 -4.92 14.44 13.30
N GLU A 278 -4.65 15.18 12.22
CA GLU A 278 -5.51 16.27 11.75
C GLU A 278 -6.74 15.77 10.98
N ARG A 279 -6.69 14.53 10.45
CA ARG A 279 -7.79 13.92 9.70
C ARG A 279 -8.80 13.21 10.57
N THR A 280 -8.49 12.79 11.79
CA THR A 280 -9.39 11.93 12.55
C THR A 280 -9.58 12.39 13.99
N PHE A 281 -10.83 12.40 14.45
CA PHE A 281 -11.20 12.82 15.80
C PHE A 281 -12.29 11.90 16.36
N ARG A 282 -12.20 11.56 17.65
CA ARG A 282 -13.25 10.80 18.35
C ARG A 282 -14.34 11.76 18.84
N GLY A 283 -15.59 11.50 18.45
CA GLY A 283 -16.73 12.36 18.75
C GLY A 283 -17.26 13.08 17.51
N LYS A 284 -18.17 14.05 17.72
CA LYS A 284 -18.77 14.88 16.67
C LYS A 284 -18.31 16.33 16.85
N PHE A 285 -17.93 16.99 15.76
CA PHE A 285 -17.78 18.45 15.78
C PHE A 285 -19.17 19.11 15.78
N TYR A 286 -19.36 20.10 16.65
CA TYR A 286 -20.53 21.00 16.64
C TYR A 286 -20.46 21.96 15.44
N HIS A 287 -19.27 22.50 15.13
CA HIS A 287 -18.96 23.19 13.87
C HIS A 287 -18.07 22.30 12.99
N ARG A 288 -18.69 21.59 12.05
CA ARG A 288 -17.97 20.64 11.19
C ARG A 288 -17.17 21.40 10.11
N PRO A 289 -15.86 21.09 9.93
CA PRO A 289 -15.16 21.45 8.72
C PRO A 289 -15.93 20.93 7.50
N LYS A 290 -15.92 21.68 6.39
CA LYS A 290 -16.77 21.40 5.20
C LYS A 290 -16.64 19.97 4.65
N ASN A 291 -15.51 19.29 4.88
CA ASN A 291 -15.20 17.96 4.34
C ASN A 291 -15.08 16.86 5.41
N SER A 292 -15.68 17.05 6.59
CA SER A 292 -15.68 16.05 7.65
C SER A 292 -16.94 15.16 7.63
N VAL A 293 -16.71 13.85 7.75
CA VAL A 293 -17.74 12.81 7.78
C VAL A 293 -17.70 12.03 9.10
N VAL A 294 -18.80 11.40 9.48
CA VAL A 294 -18.88 10.62 10.72
C VAL A 294 -19.08 9.15 10.39
N LEU A 295 -18.32 8.29 11.05
CA LEU A 295 -18.41 6.83 11.01
C LEU A 295 -18.69 6.30 12.43
N TYR A 296 -19.21 5.07 12.50
CA TYR A 296 -19.50 4.39 13.75
C TYR A 296 -18.70 3.08 13.78
N PRO A 297 -17.95 2.78 14.87
CA PRO A 297 -17.15 1.56 14.99
C PRO A 297 -17.93 0.29 14.66
N ILE A 298 -19.17 0.20 15.15
CA ILE A 298 -20.07 -0.94 14.94
C ILE A 298 -20.37 -1.24 13.46
N HIS A 299 -20.22 -0.27 12.55
CA HIS A 299 -20.49 -0.44 11.13
C HIS A 299 -19.25 -0.78 10.30
N LEU A 300 -18.04 -0.69 10.88
CA LEU A 300 -16.81 -0.80 10.10
C LEU A 300 -16.63 -2.19 9.49
N ILE A 301 -17.01 -3.24 10.22
CA ILE A 301 -16.89 -4.62 9.75
C ILE A 301 -17.79 -4.87 8.54
N ASP A 302 -19.05 -4.44 8.60
CA ASP A 302 -19.98 -4.53 7.45
C ASP A 302 -19.47 -3.78 6.22
N ILE A 303 -18.80 -2.63 6.43
CA ILE A 303 -18.18 -1.85 5.35
C ILE A 303 -17.02 -2.64 4.72
N ILE A 304 -16.20 -3.33 5.52
CA ILE A 304 -15.10 -4.15 5.02
C ILE A 304 -15.60 -5.39 4.28
N GLU A 305 -16.57 -6.11 4.84
CA GLU A 305 -17.20 -7.25 4.15
C GLU A 305 -17.81 -6.83 2.81
N PHE A 306 -18.51 -5.68 2.80
CA PHE A 306 -19.01 -5.10 1.56
C PHE A 306 -17.88 -4.79 0.57
N SER A 307 -16.74 -4.27 1.04
CA SER A 307 -15.59 -4.00 0.15
C SER A 307 -15.08 -5.28 -0.52
N PHE A 308 -15.03 -6.41 0.20
CA PHE A 308 -14.58 -7.68 -0.37
C PHE A 308 -15.58 -8.24 -1.38
N ARG A 309 -16.88 -8.20 -1.03
CA ARG A 309 -17.96 -8.64 -1.93
C ARG A 309 -18.05 -7.82 -3.21
N SER A 310 -17.68 -6.54 -3.14
CA SER A 310 -17.76 -5.59 -4.26
C SER A 310 -16.44 -5.39 -5.02
N CYS A 311 -15.42 -6.24 -4.79
CA CYS A 311 -14.17 -6.27 -5.56
C CYS A 311 -14.39 -6.81 -6.99
N ILE A 312 -15.23 -6.13 -7.75
CA ILE A 312 -15.61 -6.45 -9.12
C ILE A 312 -15.13 -5.32 -10.02
N PHE A 313 -14.49 -5.67 -11.14
CA PHE A 313 -13.83 -4.72 -12.03
C PHE A 313 -13.88 -5.20 -13.49
N SER A 314 -13.65 -4.28 -14.44
CA SER A 314 -13.55 -4.60 -15.86
C SER A 314 -12.08 -4.62 -16.30
N ALA A 315 -11.67 -5.64 -17.04
CA ALA A 315 -10.35 -5.76 -17.66
C ALA A 315 -10.43 -6.64 -18.91
N LEU A 316 -9.72 -6.24 -19.98
CA LEU A 316 -9.69 -6.95 -21.26
C LEU A 316 -11.07 -7.22 -21.87
N GLY A 317 -12.01 -6.27 -21.73
CA GLY A 317 -13.38 -6.43 -22.23
C GLY A 317 -14.24 -7.43 -21.45
N ALA A 318 -13.72 -8.01 -20.36
CA ALA A 318 -14.43 -8.93 -19.47
C ALA A 318 -14.60 -8.33 -18.06
N VAL A 319 -15.53 -8.90 -17.30
CA VAL A 319 -15.73 -8.55 -15.89
C VAL A 319 -15.12 -9.62 -15.01
N TRP A 320 -14.41 -9.19 -13.97
CA TRP A 320 -13.67 -10.04 -13.05
C TRP A 320 -14.05 -9.71 -11.62
N LYS A 321 -14.04 -10.72 -10.76
CA LYS A 321 -14.10 -10.58 -9.31
C LYS A 321 -12.79 -11.02 -8.70
N GLN A 322 -12.21 -10.21 -7.83
CA GLN A 322 -11.12 -10.65 -6.99
C GLN A 322 -11.69 -11.46 -5.80
N ILE A 323 -11.21 -12.70 -5.64
CA ILE A 323 -11.75 -13.66 -4.67
C ILE A 323 -10.82 -13.93 -3.48
N ARG A 324 -9.57 -13.47 -3.55
CA ARG A 324 -8.57 -13.63 -2.49
C ARG A 324 -7.84 -12.33 -2.23
N GLY A 325 -7.40 -12.12 -0.99
CA GLY A 325 -6.75 -10.89 -0.61
C GLY A 325 -7.71 -9.72 -0.48
N THR A 326 -7.14 -8.56 -0.24
CA THR A 326 -7.87 -7.29 -0.22
C THR A 326 -7.90 -6.68 -1.63
N GLY A 327 -8.97 -5.96 -1.96
CA GLY A 327 -9.20 -5.44 -3.30
C GLY A 327 -8.02 -4.61 -3.82
N ILE A 328 -7.35 -5.05 -4.88
CA ILE A 328 -6.18 -4.33 -5.41
C ILE A 328 -6.59 -2.87 -5.74
N GLY A 329 -5.76 -1.91 -5.30
CA GLY A 329 -6.00 -0.48 -5.52
C GLY A 329 -7.20 0.12 -4.78
N ASN A 330 -7.89 -0.65 -3.95
CA ASN A 330 -8.99 -0.17 -3.14
C ASN A 330 -8.46 0.69 -1.96
N GLN A 331 -9.19 1.74 -1.58
CA GLN A 331 -8.72 2.74 -0.61
C GLN A 331 -8.48 2.18 0.79
N VAL A 332 -9.19 1.12 1.16
CA VAL A 332 -9.09 0.49 2.49
C VAL A 332 -8.04 -0.63 2.55
N SER A 333 -7.57 -1.10 1.41
CA SER A 333 -6.68 -2.25 1.32
C SER A 333 -5.34 -2.10 2.05
N PRO A 334 -4.63 -0.97 1.96
CA PRO A 334 -3.37 -0.80 2.70
C PRO A 334 -3.53 -1.01 4.20
N VAL A 335 -4.55 -0.38 4.81
CA VAL A 335 -4.72 -0.45 6.26
C VAL A 335 -5.20 -1.82 6.73
N ILE A 336 -6.07 -2.51 5.97
CA ILE A 336 -6.50 -3.87 6.36
C ILE A 336 -5.31 -4.84 6.35
N SER A 337 -4.45 -4.74 5.33
CA SER A 337 -3.24 -5.55 5.27
C SER A 337 -2.26 -5.21 6.40
N GLU A 338 -2.10 -3.93 6.74
CA GLU A 338 -1.31 -3.48 7.89
C GLU A 338 -1.86 -4.04 9.21
N ILE A 339 -3.18 -3.99 9.41
CA ILE A 339 -3.87 -4.56 10.58
C ILE A 339 -3.58 -6.06 10.72
N ALA A 340 -3.62 -6.82 9.62
CA ALA A 340 -3.37 -8.26 9.67
C ALA A 340 -1.93 -8.59 10.10
N ILE A 341 -0.95 -7.81 9.65
CA ILE A 341 0.44 -7.95 10.10
C ILE A 341 0.59 -7.50 11.55
N ALA A 342 0.03 -6.36 11.92
CA ALA A 342 0.05 -5.88 13.30
C ALA A 342 -0.56 -6.87 14.27
N HIS A 343 -1.63 -7.54 13.87
CA HIS A 343 -2.25 -8.58 14.67
C HIS A 343 -1.32 -9.77 14.90
N ILE A 344 -0.60 -10.23 13.86
CA ILE A 344 0.38 -11.31 13.96
C ILE A 344 1.56 -10.89 14.85
N GLU A 345 2.14 -9.71 14.62
CA GLU A 345 3.26 -9.19 15.40
C GLU A 345 2.89 -9.01 16.88
N LEU A 346 1.70 -8.48 17.17
CA LEU A 346 1.20 -8.31 18.52
C LEU A 346 0.98 -9.65 19.21
N THR A 347 0.41 -10.61 18.49
CA THR A 347 0.18 -11.97 19.01
C THR A 347 1.52 -12.66 19.30
N TRP A 348 2.46 -12.59 18.37
CA TRP A 348 3.80 -13.13 18.55
C TRP A 348 4.52 -12.48 19.72
N SER A 349 4.51 -11.14 19.82
CA SER A 349 5.15 -10.41 20.91
C SER A 349 4.56 -10.78 22.27
N ARG A 350 3.22 -10.91 22.36
CA ARG A 350 2.55 -11.34 23.60
C ARG A 350 2.95 -12.76 23.98
N ILE A 351 2.86 -13.71 23.05
CA ILE A 351 3.22 -15.12 23.29
C ILE A 351 4.70 -15.24 23.67
N TYR A 352 5.59 -14.55 22.96
CA TYR A 352 7.02 -14.56 23.22
C TYR A 352 7.35 -13.98 24.59
N ASN A 353 6.74 -12.86 24.98
CA ASN A 353 6.89 -12.31 26.32
C ASN A 353 6.36 -13.28 27.39
N THR A 354 5.20 -13.89 27.17
CA THR A 354 4.69 -14.92 28.09
C THR A 354 5.69 -16.06 28.20
N TRP A 355 6.21 -16.58 27.08
CA TRP A 355 7.20 -17.66 27.06
C TRP A 355 8.49 -17.30 27.78
N LEU A 356 9.07 -16.12 27.51
CA LEU A 356 10.27 -15.63 28.19
C LEU A 356 10.10 -15.53 29.72
N HIS A 357 8.89 -15.21 30.17
CA HIS A 357 8.58 -15.00 31.58
C HIS A 357 7.89 -16.23 32.21
N GLN A 358 7.84 -17.37 31.50
CA GLN A 358 7.38 -18.61 32.11
C GLN A 358 8.35 -19.02 33.23
N PRO A 359 7.84 -19.41 34.41
CA PRO A 359 8.69 -19.93 35.46
C PRO A 359 9.47 -21.13 34.93
N VAL A 360 10.80 -21.04 34.98
CA VAL A 360 11.68 -22.16 34.67
C VAL A 360 11.50 -23.19 35.78
N TYR A 361 10.68 -24.21 35.54
CA TYR A 361 10.57 -25.33 36.45
C TYR A 361 11.84 -26.18 36.32
N PRO A 362 12.64 -26.35 37.39
CA PRO A 362 13.76 -27.28 37.36
C PRO A 362 13.20 -28.67 37.10
N THR A 363 13.50 -29.25 35.94
CA THR A 363 13.10 -30.61 35.62
C THR A 363 14.23 -31.53 36.05
N LEU A 364 13.99 -32.33 37.09
CA LEU A 364 14.92 -33.38 37.49
C LEU A 364 14.78 -34.54 36.50
N ARG A 365 15.79 -34.75 35.64
CA ARG A 365 15.85 -35.96 34.80
C ARG A 365 16.75 -36.98 35.48
N VAL A 366 16.14 -38.03 36.02
CA VAL A 366 16.88 -39.21 36.49
C VAL A 366 17.02 -40.15 35.31
N ARG A 367 18.26 -40.31 34.81
CA ARG A 367 18.56 -41.31 33.79
C ARG A 367 19.15 -42.54 34.48
N GLN A 368 18.46 -43.67 34.36
CA GLN A 368 18.98 -44.96 34.79
C GLN A 368 19.78 -45.54 33.62
N PHE A 369 21.10 -45.51 33.74
CA PHE A 369 21.97 -46.27 32.84
C PHE A 369 22.07 -47.69 33.43
N ALA A 370 21.99 -48.71 32.58
CA ALA A 370 21.80 -50.10 32.97
C ALA A 370 22.72 -50.55 34.12
N PHE A 371 22.13 -51.32 35.05
CA PHE A 371 22.72 -52.03 36.19
C PHE A 371 23.84 -51.28 36.95
N GLU A 372 23.41 -50.60 38.03
CA GLU A 372 24.17 -50.12 39.20
C GLU A 372 24.62 -48.65 39.27
N ASN A 373 24.41 -47.81 38.24
CA ASN A 373 24.70 -46.36 38.36
C ASN A 373 23.50 -45.46 38.02
N VAL A 374 23.01 -44.71 39.03
CA VAL A 374 22.01 -43.65 38.84
C VAL A 374 22.74 -42.32 38.64
N GLY A 375 22.65 -41.76 37.44
CA GLY A 375 23.11 -40.42 37.14
C GLY A 375 22.01 -39.40 37.42
N LEU A 376 22.28 -38.43 38.30
CA LEU A 376 21.38 -37.32 38.61
C LEU A 376 21.82 -36.10 37.79
N GLU A 377 21.08 -35.80 36.72
CA GLU A 377 21.36 -34.64 35.87
C GLU A 377 20.32 -33.55 36.18
N ILE A 378 20.75 -32.50 36.88
CA ILE A 378 19.96 -31.28 37.06
C ILE A 378 20.23 -30.40 35.84
N SER A 379 19.53 -30.64 34.75
CA SER A 379 19.56 -29.77 33.58
C SER A 379 18.56 -28.63 33.76
N ARG A 380 19.02 -27.37 33.69
CA ARG A 380 18.11 -26.27 33.35
C ARG A 380 17.73 -26.46 31.89
N CYS A 381 16.44 -26.62 31.59
CA CYS A 381 15.98 -26.71 30.21
C CYS A 381 16.10 -25.31 29.59
N VAL A 382 17.26 -25.01 29.03
CA VAL A 382 17.57 -23.78 28.29
C VAL A 382 17.81 -24.15 26.82
N ASP A 383 17.03 -25.06 26.27
CA ASP A 383 17.04 -25.30 24.82
C ASP A 383 16.24 -24.19 24.14
N HIS A 384 16.94 -23.12 23.78
CA HIS A 384 16.41 -21.93 23.09
C HIS A 384 16.02 -22.17 21.63
N SER A 385 15.84 -23.42 21.18
CA SER A 385 15.41 -23.72 19.83
C SER A 385 13.89 -23.63 19.69
N LEU A 386 13.38 -22.41 19.59
CA LEU A 386 12.04 -22.18 19.05
C LEU A 386 12.13 -22.37 17.53
N CYS A 387 11.87 -23.60 17.07
CA CYS A 387 11.65 -23.86 15.65
C CYS A 387 10.46 -23.02 15.20
N VAL A 388 10.73 -21.94 14.45
CA VAL A 388 9.71 -21.21 13.72
C VAL A 388 9.10 -22.19 12.72
N ALA A 389 7.85 -22.57 12.96
CA ALA A 389 7.06 -23.33 12.01
C ALA A 389 7.00 -22.53 10.69
N THR A 390 7.78 -23.00 9.73
CA THR A 390 7.72 -22.51 8.36
C THR A 390 6.53 -23.15 7.65
N ARG A 391 5.75 -22.28 6.98
CA ARG A 391 4.77 -22.54 5.91
C ARG A 391 3.37 -23.02 6.29
N SER A 392 2.40 -22.23 5.81
CA SER A 392 1.27 -22.71 5.01
C SER A 392 1.10 -21.81 3.80
#